data_AF-A0A955EH20-F1
#
_entry.id   AF-A0A955EH20-F1
#
_cell.length_a   1.000
_cell.length_b   1.000
_cell.length_c   1.000
_cell.angle_alpha   90.00
_cell.angle_beta   90.00
_cell.angle_gamma   90.00
#
_symmetry.space_group_name_H-M   'P 1'
#
loop_
_entity.id
_entity.type
_entity.pdbx_description
1 polymer ?
#
loop_
_entity_poly.entity_id
_entity_poly.type
_entity_poly.pdbx_seq_one_letter_code
_entity_poly.pdbx_strand_id
1 'polypeptide(L)'
;MIRLALLGAMLVSTVSTAQPEVRPDRRPGAPQIADDKDQVKERLQRRLDESKRTVATLEEALDRHDQGASPEEIARLTDFGRRRPDFDGGPDRDGGPEGDRLPPETPPLSPEEIEAFMATHLTDLHARMENAPDKQREFVHRRIAPRVQEIIGLQDSDPVLADLRTDELRTSFDLFGAARALHEARRDHGPDSDEAGVAREQLRTLVVHQWDLRTKVQRHEISTLRSRLEELEALLEQRARSRETDIDQALERMERFGRDRREREGEDRPRRERDDSGHD
;
A
#
# COMPACT_ATOMS: atom_id res chain seq x y z
N MET A 1 -32.04 -20.64 15.88
CA MET A 1 -31.26 -20.91 14.65
C MET A 1 -30.68 -19.59 14.14
N ILE A 2 -29.41 -19.32 14.44
CA ILE A 2 -28.73 -18.08 14.01
C ILE A 2 -28.24 -18.31 12.58
N ARG A 3 -28.95 -17.77 11.57
CA ARG A 3 -28.49 -17.79 10.19
C ARG A 3 -27.38 -16.75 10.05
N LEU A 4 -26.15 -17.22 9.91
CA LEU A 4 -25.00 -16.43 9.47
C LEU A 4 -25.37 -15.84 8.09
N ALA A 5 -25.72 -14.56 8.05
CA ALA A 5 -25.91 -13.84 6.80
C ALA A 5 -24.56 -13.74 6.09
N LEU A 6 -24.51 -14.17 4.82
CA LEU A 6 -23.34 -14.07 3.97
C LEU A 6 -22.84 -12.62 3.97
N LEU A 7 -21.70 -12.39 4.61
CA LEU A 7 -20.93 -11.18 4.48
C LEU A 7 -20.34 -11.20 3.06
N GLY A 8 -20.99 -10.49 2.14
CA GLY A 8 -20.44 -10.20 0.82
C GLY A 8 -19.16 -9.40 1.00
N ALA A 9 -18.02 -10.08 0.97
CA ALA A 9 -16.71 -9.45 0.92
C ALA A 9 -16.61 -8.69 -0.41
N MET A 10 -17.03 -7.42 -0.42
CA MET A 10 -16.49 -6.45 -1.37
C MET A 10 -15.01 -6.30 -1.02
N LEU A 11 -14.20 -7.11 -1.70
CA LEU A 11 -12.77 -6.90 -1.86
C LEU A 11 -12.60 -5.53 -2.54
N VAL A 12 -12.47 -4.49 -1.71
CA VAL A 12 -11.86 -3.24 -2.14
C VAL A 12 -10.40 -3.59 -2.39
N SER A 13 -10.06 -3.86 -3.65
CA SER A 13 -8.68 -3.97 -4.10
C SER A 13 -7.99 -2.64 -3.79
N THR A 14 -7.26 -2.59 -2.68
CA THR A 14 -6.34 -1.49 -2.41
C THR A 14 -5.26 -1.58 -3.49
N VAL A 15 -5.31 -0.66 -4.45
CA VAL A 15 -4.16 -0.38 -5.31
C VAL A 15 -3.10 0.18 -4.36
N SER A 16 -2.22 -0.69 -3.87
CA SER A 16 -1.02 -0.29 -3.16
C SER A 16 -0.14 0.45 -4.16
N THR A 17 -0.23 1.77 -4.14
CA THR A 17 0.68 2.65 -4.87
C THR A 17 2.03 2.57 -4.16
N ALA A 18 2.89 1.68 -4.65
CA ALA A 18 4.30 1.70 -4.31
C ALA A 18 4.84 3.11 -4.63
N GLN A 19 5.15 3.88 -3.60
CA GLN A 19 5.85 5.16 -3.73
C GLN A 19 7.22 4.91 -4.38
N PRO A 20 7.63 5.68 -5.40
CA PRO A 20 9.02 5.71 -5.82
C PRO A 20 9.83 6.50 -4.78
N GLU A 21 10.56 5.80 -3.91
CA GLU A 21 11.61 6.42 -3.10
C GLU A 21 12.72 6.92 -4.03
N VAL A 22 12.86 8.24 -4.15
CA VAL A 22 14.04 8.88 -4.73
C VAL A 22 15.13 8.89 -3.65
N ARG A 23 16.04 7.92 -3.69
CA ARG A 23 17.27 7.91 -2.89
C ARG A 23 18.41 8.62 -3.63
N PRO A 24 18.99 9.70 -3.06
CA PRO A 24 20.27 10.22 -3.50
C PRO A 24 21.38 9.59 -2.65
N ASP A 25 21.95 8.48 -3.11
CA ASP A 25 23.39 8.19 -2.99
C ASP A 25 23.69 6.88 -3.74
N ARG A 26 24.08 7.03 -5.00
CA ARG A 26 24.60 5.91 -5.80
C ARG A 26 25.97 5.52 -5.24
N ARG A 27 26.01 4.45 -4.46
CA ARG A 27 27.28 3.75 -4.17
C ARG A 27 27.96 3.41 -5.51
N PRO A 28 29.23 3.78 -5.72
CA PRO A 28 29.99 3.32 -6.87
C PRO A 28 30.09 1.80 -6.80
N GLY A 29 29.41 1.09 -7.71
CA GLY A 29 29.44 -0.38 -7.78
C GLY A 29 28.09 -1.11 -7.65
N ALA A 30 26.97 -0.40 -7.44
CA ALA A 30 25.67 -1.05 -7.62
C ALA A 30 25.49 -1.42 -9.11
N PRO A 31 25.20 -2.69 -9.47
CA PRO A 31 24.96 -3.06 -10.85
C PRO A 31 23.82 -2.20 -11.36
N GLN A 32 24.08 -1.41 -12.41
CA GLN A 32 23.00 -0.78 -13.16
C GLN A 32 22.12 -1.94 -13.63
N ILE A 33 20.92 -2.05 -13.06
CA ILE A 33 19.83 -2.75 -13.74
C ILE A 33 19.58 -1.87 -14.95
N ALA A 34 20.38 -2.06 -16.00
CA ALA A 34 20.05 -1.58 -17.31
C ALA A 34 18.64 -2.12 -17.55
N ASP A 35 17.70 -1.22 -17.80
CA ASP A 35 16.37 -1.56 -18.31
C ASP A 35 16.58 -2.29 -19.63
N ASP A 36 16.85 -3.58 -19.51
CA ASP A 36 16.97 -4.49 -20.61
C ASP A 36 15.58 -4.56 -21.21
N LYS A 37 15.40 -3.83 -22.31
CA LYS A 37 14.12 -3.68 -23.00
C LYS A 37 13.51 -5.05 -23.30
N ASP A 38 14.36 -6.06 -23.47
CA ASP A 38 13.93 -7.44 -23.71
C ASP A 38 13.31 -8.07 -22.46
N GLN A 39 13.85 -7.82 -21.26
CA GLN A 39 13.26 -8.29 -19.99
C GLN A 39 11.93 -7.60 -19.67
N VAL A 40 11.83 -6.29 -19.95
CA VAL A 40 10.56 -5.55 -19.80
C VAL A 40 9.52 -6.08 -20.78
N LYS A 41 9.92 -6.30 -22.04
CA LYS A 41 9.07 -6.88 -23.08
C LYS A 41 8.61 -8.29 -22.70
N GLU A 42 9.50 -9.15 -22.19
CA GLU A 42 9.15 -10.50 -21.76
C GLU A 42 8.14 -10.48 -20.60
N ARG A 43 8.34 -9.59 -19.62
CA ARG A 43 7.42 -9.43 -18.49
C ARG A 43 6.03 -8.96 -18.94
N LEU A 44 5.99 -7.99 -19.85
CA LEU A 44 4.73 -7.51 -20.43
C LEU A 44 4.05 -8.59 -21.28
N GLN A 45 4.82 -9.36 -22.05
CA GLN A 45 4.31 -10.47 -22.83
C GLN A 45 3.71 -11.56 -21.93
N ARG A 46 4.38 -11.91 -20.84
CA ARG A 46 3.88 -12.88 -19.86
C ARG A 46 2.56 -12.44 -19.23
N ARG A 47 2.45 -11.16 -18.84
CA ARG A 47 1.21 -10.58 -18.31
C ARG A 47 0.09 -10.54 -19.36
N LEU A 48 0.43 -10.27 -20.61
CA LEU A 48 -0.53 -10.28 -21.72
C LEU A 48 -1.06 -11.70 -21.96
N ASP A 49 -0.19 -12.71 -21.92
CA ASP A 49 -0.58 -14.11 -22.12
C ASP A 49 -1.42 -14.62 -20.94
N GLU A 50 -1.12 -14.21 -19.71
CA GLU A 50 -1.94 -14.49 -18.52
C GLU A 50 -3.33 -13.83 -18.61
N SER A 51 -3.38 -12.58 -19.10
CA SER A 51 -4.66 -11.88 -19.34
C SER A 51 -5.50 -12.59 -20.41
N LYS A 52 -4.87 -13.04 -21.51
CA LYS A 52 -5.56 -13.80 -22.57
C LYS A 52 -6.13 -15.13 -22.06
N ARG A 53 -5.39 -15.85 -21.21
CA ARG A 53 -5.90 -17.08 -20.57
C ARG A 53 -7.11 -16.79 -19.69
N THR A 54 -7.05 -15.71 -18.92
CA THR A 54 -8.18 -15.29 -18.06
C THR A 54 -9.41 -14.94 -18.88
N VAL A 55 -9.25 -14.20 -19.99
CA VAL A 55 -10.35 -13.87 -20.91
C VAL A 55 -10.95 -15.14 -21.52
N ALA A 56 -10.12 -16.05 -22.04
CA ALA A 56 -10.61 -17.30 -22.64
C ALA A 56 -11.39 -18.17 -21.63
N THR A 57 -10.94 -18.24 -20.37
CA THR A 57 -11.68 -18.92 -19.30
C THR A 57 -13.04 -18.27 -19.04
N LEU A 58 -13.11 -16.94 -19.03
CA LEU A 58 -14.37 -16.21 -18.81
C LEU A 58 -15.33 -16.37 -19.99
N GLU A 59 -14.82 -16.38 -21.22
CA GLU A 59 -15.60 -16.68 -22.42
C GLU A 59 -16.19 -18.11 -22.33
N GLU A 60 -15.39 -19.10 -21.94
CA GLU A 60 -15.90 -20.46 -21.72
C GLU A 60 -16.97 -20.51 -20.61
N ALA A 61 -16.78 -19.74 -19.53
CA ALA A 61 -17.74 -19.66 -18.44
C ALA A 61 -19.09 -19.07 -18.89
N LEU A 62 -19.06 -18.06 -19.77
CA LEU A 62 -20.26 -17.47 -20.37
C LEU A 62 -20.95 -18.47 -21.31
N ASP A 63 -20.19 -19.14 -22.18
CA ASP A 63 -20.75 -20.16 -23.08
C ASP A 63 -21.44 -21.29 -22.30
N ARG A 64 -20.83 -21.76 -21.19
CA ARG A 64 -21.41 -22.77 -20.30
C ARG A 64 -22.68 -22.25 -19.62
N HIS A 65 -22.66 -21.01 -19.15
CA HIS A 65 -23.83 -20.38 -18.55
C HIS A 65 -25.01 -20.32 -19.54
N ASP A 66 -24.76 -19.93 -20.79
CA ASP A 66 -25.78 -19.85 -21.83
C ASP A 66 -26.32 -21.22 -22.23
N GLN A 67 -25.54 -22.29 -22.04
CA GLN A 67 -25.97 -23.68 -22.17
C GLN A 67 -26.74 -24.21 -20.94
N GLY A 68 -26.96 -23.38 -19.92
CA GLY A 68 -27.70 -23.75 -18.71
C GLY A 68 -26.87 -24.48 -17.66
N ALA A 69 -25.53 -24.36 -17.70
CA ALA A 69 -24.66 -24.90 -16.66
C ALA A 69 -25.01 -24.30 -15.29
N SER A 70 -24.81 -25.11 -14.26
CA SER A 70 -25.13 -24.68 -12.89
C SER A 70 -24.16 -23.60 -12.39
N PRO A 71 -24.61 -22.71 -11.47
CA PRO A 71 -23.73 -21.72 -10.86
C PRO A 71 -22.49 -22.33 -10.18
N GLU A 72 -22.57 -23.56 -9.66
CA GLU A 72 -21.43 -24.26 -9.08
C GLU A 72 -20.37 -24.64 -10.13
N GLU A 73 -20.79 -25.06 -11.32
CA GLU A 73 -19.87 -25.39 -12.42
C GLU A 73 -19.16 -24.13 -12.94
N ILE A 74 -19.90 -23.03 -13.10
CA ILE A 74 -19.35 -21.73 -13.48
C ILE A 74 -18.38 -21.23 -12.41
N ALA A 75 -18.73 -21.36 -11.13
CA ALA A 75 -17.85 -21.00 -10.02
C ALA A 75 -16.55 -21.82 -10.08
N ARG A 76 -16.60 -23.14 -10.24
CA ARG A 76 -15.40 -23.99 -10.37
C ARG A 76 -14.51 -23.59 -11.55
N LEU A 77 -15.10 -23.19 -12.67
CA LEU A 77 -14.37 -22.73 -13.84
C LEU A 77 -13.76 -21.34 -13.66
N THR A 78 -14.31 -20.49 -12.80
CA THR A 78 -13.84 -19.11 -12.60
C THR A 78 -13.03 -18.92 -11.31
N ASP A 79 -12.94 -19.93 -10.44
CA ASP A 79 -12.27 -19.88 -9.12
C ASP A 79 -10.73 -19.91 -9.17
N PHE A 80 -10.14 -19.45 -10.28
CA PHE A 80 -8.69 -19.34 -10.47
C PHE A 80 -8.00 -18.36 -9.50
N GLY A 81 -8.75 -17.61 -8.68
CA GLY A 81 -8.23 -16.57 -7.79
C GLY A 81 -8.52 -16.71 -6.29
N ARG A 82 -9.43 -17.61 -5.83
CA ARG A 82 -9.71 -17.75 -4.38
C ARG A 82 -9.02 -18.92 -3.71
N ARG A 83 -8.56 -19.91 -4.47
CA ARG A 83 -7.46 -20.77 -4.02
C ARG A 83 -6.15 -20.00 -4.23
N ARG A 84 -5.92 -18.95 -3.42
CA ARG A 84 -4.54 -18.63 -3.08
C ARG A 84 -3.98 -19.95 -2.54
N PRO A 85 -2.95 -20.54 -3.17
CA PRO A 85 -2.19 -21.59 -2.50
C PRO A 85 -1.85 -21.03 -1.14
N ASP A 86 -2.11 -21.81 -0.09
CA ASP A 86 -1.83 -21.43 1.28
C ASP A 86 -0.53 -20.63 1.33
N PHE A 87 -0.66 -19.37 1.77
CA PHE A 87 0.47 -18.51 2.07
C PHE A 87 1.06 -19.01 3.40
N ASP A 88 1.48 -20.27 3.39
CA ASP A 88 2.12 -21.01 4.46
C ASP A 88 3.29 -21.75 3.80
N GLY A 89 4.48 -21.18 3.96
CA GLY A 89 5.75 -21.87 3.69
C GLY A 89 6.18 -21.97 2.22
N GLY A 90 6.52 -20.84 1.59
CA GLY A 90 7.46 -20.88 0.47
C GLY A 90 8.87 -21.20 0.99
N PRO A 91 9.56 -22.24 0.48
CA PRO A 91 10.91 -22.59 0.94
C PRO A 91 11.92 -21.53 0.50
N ASP A 92 12.79 -21.14 1.44
CA ASP A 92 14.13 -20.56 1.24
C ASP A 92 14.31 -19.66 0.02
N ARG A 93 13.89 -18.39 0.16
CA ARG A 93 14.50 -17.31 -0.61
C ARG A 93 15.82 -16.93 0.06
N ASP A 94 16.86 -17.68 -0.27
CA ASP A 94 18.24 -17.29 -0.04
C ASP A 94 18.59 -16.01 -0.81
N GLY A 95 19.08 -15.01 -0.08
CA GLY A 95 20.17 -14.15 -0.56
C GLY A 95 19.85 -13.01 -1.53
N GLY A 96 18.87 -12.16 -1.22
CA GLY A 96 18.86 -10.79 -1.76
C GLY A 96 19.69 -9.86 -0.84
N PRO A 97 20.69 -9.11 -1.33
CA PRO A 97 21.56 -8.29 -0.48
C PRO A 97 20.74 -7.20 0.22
N GLU A 98 20.93 -7.13 1.54
CA GLU A 98 20.39 -6.13 2.48
C GLU A 98 20.33 -4.72 1.85
N GLY A 99 19.13 -4.29 1.46
CA GLY A 99 19.01 -3.10 0.61
C GLY A 99 17.75 -2.27 0.76
N ASP A 100 16.75 -2.69 1.53
CA ASP A 100 15.59 -1.88 1.89
C ASP A 100 15.13 -2.34 3.27
N ARG A 101 15.49 -1.58 4.31
CA ARG A 101 14.82 -1.74 5.60
C ARG A 101 13.36 -1.45 5.32
N LEU A 102 12.54 -2.50 5.30
CA LEU A 102 11.09 -2.35 5.41
C LEU A 102 10.87 -1.30 6.52
N PRO A 103 10.10 -0.22 6.26
CA PRO A 103 9.81 0.75 7.29
C PRO A 103 9.39 -0.02 8.54
N PRO A 104 9.91 0.36 9.73
CA PRO A 104 9.68 -0.39 10.95
C PRO A 104 8.19 -0.72 11.04
N GLU A 105 7.87 -2.02 11.10
CA GLU A 105 6.48 -2.47 11.14
C GLU A 105 5.81 -1.70 12.27
N THR A 106 4.88 -0.82 11.90
CA THR A 106 4.18 -0.02 12.89
C THR A 106 3.41 -1.02 13.75
N PRO A 107 3.64 -1.06 15.07
CA PRO A 107 3.03 -2.07 15.92
C PRO A 107 1.51 -2.05 15.73
N PRO A 108 0.84 -3.22 15.73
CA PRO A 108 -0.60 -3.27 15.55
C PRO A 108 -1.29 -2.53 16.69
N LEU A 109 -2.38 -1.83 16.37
CA LEU A 109 -3.19 -1.15 17.37
C LEU A 109 -3.78 -2.15 18.38
N SER A 110 -3.78 -1.76 19.64
CA SER A 110 -4.50 -2.47 20.69
C SER A 110 -6.02 -2.34 20.51
N PRO A 111 -6.82 -3.29 21.02
CA PRO A 111 -8.28 -3.18 20.99
C PRO A 111 -8.81 -1.91 21.66
N GLU A 112 -8.14 -1.42 22.71
CA GLU A 112 -8.53 -0.21 23.45
C GLU A 112 -8.35 1.05 22.60
N GLU A 113 -7.28 1.14 21.81
CA GLU A 113 -7.06 2.25 20.86
C GLU A 113 -8.12 2.27 19.76
N ILE A 114 -8.51 1.09 19.26
CA ILE A 114 -9.57 0.95 18.26
C ILE A 114 -10.92 1.38 18.84
N GLU A 115 -11.24 0.95 20.06
CA GLU A 115 -12.46 1.36 20.78
C GLU A 115 -12.49 2.88 21.00
N ALA A 116 -11.38 3.47 21.46
CA ALA A 116 -11.28 4.91 21.66
C ALA A 116 -11.49 5.71 20.35
N PHE A 117 -10.92 5.22 19.24
CA PHE A 117 -11.14 5.80 17.92
C PHE A 117 -12.61 5.70 17.51
N MET A 118 -13.24 4.52 17.66
CA MET A 118 -14.66 4.34 17.35
C MET A 118 -15.55 5.24 18.18
N ALA A 119 -15.29 5.35 19.49
CA ALA A 119 -16.07 6.19 20.40
C ALA A 119 -16.04 7.67 20.00
N THR A 120 -14.93 8.13 19.42
CA THR A 120 -14.75 9.54 19.03
C THR A 120 -15.29 9.82 17.63
N HIS A 121 -14.97 8.96 16.64
CA HIS A 121 -15.18 9.27 15.23
C HIS A 121 -16.31 8.49 14.57
N LEU A 122 -16.70 7.35 15.15
CA LEU A 122 -17.68 6.39 14.64
C LEU A 122 -18.73 6.08 15.72
N THR A 123 -19.30 7.11 16.33
CA THR A 123 -20.20 7.03 17.50
C THR A 123 -21.32 6.02 17.32
N ASP A 124 -21.95 5.99 16.15
CA ASP A 124 -23.07 5.10 15.85
C ASP A 124 -22.62 3.63 15.75
N LEU A 125 -21.41 3.39 15.24
CA LEU A 125 -20.82 2.06 15.23
C LEU A 125 -20.42 1.62 16.64
N HIS A 126 -19.80 2.51 17.41
CA HIS A 126 -19.41 2.24 18.79
C HIS A 126 -20.62 1.82 19.64
N ALA A 127 -21.72 2.59 19.60
CA ALA A 127 -22.95 2.26 20.31
C ALA A 127 -23.55 0.89 19.90
N ARG A 128 -23.41 0.49 18.63
CA ARG A 128 -23.81 -0.85 18.15
C ARG A 128 -22.87 -1.94 18.70
N MET A 129 -21.58 -1.66 18.83
CA MET A 129 -20.58 -2.61 19.33
C MET A 129 -20.66 -2.82 20.84
N GLU A 130 -21.06 -1.83 21.63
CA GLU A 130 -21.27 -1.97 23.08
C GLU A 130 -22.19 -3.15 23.43
N ASN A 131 -23.23 -3.35 22.61
CA ASN A 131 -24.23 -4.40 22.79
C ASN A 131 -23.99 -5.65 21.92
N ALA A 132 -22.93 -5.65 21.10
CA ALA A 132 -22.62 -6.77 20.21
C ALA A 132 -21.94 -7.93 20.98
N PRO A 133 -22.18 -9.19 20.59
CA PRO A 133 -21.44 -10.33 21.12
C PRO A 133 -19.93 -10.19 20.88
N ASP A 134 -19.10 -10.65 21.82
CA ASP A 134 -17.63 -10.51 21.78
C ASP A 134 -17.02 -10.95 20.45
N LYS A 135 -17.48 -12.09 19.90
CA LYS A 135 -16.99 -12.60 18.61
C LYS A 135 -17.26 -11.64 17.45
N GLN A 136 -18.39 -10.94 17.47
CA GLN A 136 -18.73 -9.95 16.45
C GLN A 136 -17.87 -8.69 16.61
N ARG A 137 -17.66 -8.26 17.86
CA ARG A 137 -16.81 -7.11 18.19
C ARG A 137 -15.36 -7.35 17.76
N GLU A 138 -14.78 -8.48 18.14
CA GLU A 138 -13.42 -8.90 17.74
C GLU A 138 -13.28 -8.95 16.21
N PHE A 139 -14.29 -9.51 15.52
CA PHE A 139 -14.32 -9.54 14.07
C PHE A 139 -14.29 -8.13 13.45
N VAL A 140 -15.09 -7.20 13.97
CA VAL A 140 -15.12 -5.81 13.51
C VAL A 140 -13.78 -5.14 13.79
N HIS A 141 -13.23 -5.28 14.99
CA HIS A 141 -11.92 -4.72 15.37
C HIS A 141 -10.83 -5.17 14.39
N ARG A 142 -10.70 -6.48 14.16
CA ARG A 142 -9.71 -7.02 13.21
C ARG A 142 -9.92 -6.49 11.79
N ARG A 143 -11.17 -6.25 11.38
CA ARG A 143 -11.49 -5.79 10.02
C ARG A 143 -11.14 -4.31 9.82
N ILE A 144 -11.29 -3.48 10.85
CA ILE A 144 -11.04 -2.03 10.77
C ILE A 144 -9.65 -1.60 11.22
N ALA A 145 -8.96 -2.41 12.04
CA ALA A 145 -7.68 -2.04 12.63
C ALA A 145 -6.68 -1.44 11.60
N PRO A 146 -6.48 -2.02 10.39
CA PRO A 146 -5.55 -1.43 9.42
C PRO A 146 -5.96 -0.02 8.96
N ARG A 147 -7.26 0.26 8.87
CA ARG A 147 -7.77 1.57 8.46
C ARG A 147 -7.70 2.60 9.58
N VAL A 148 -7.97 2.18 10.81
CA VAL A 148 -7.81 3.04 11.98
C VAL A 148 -6.34 3.42 12.15
N GLN A 149 -5.43 2.46 11.98
CA GLN A 149 -3.99 2.70 12.05
C GLN A 149 -3.50 3.68 10.97
N GLU A 150 -3.99 3.52 9.73
CA GLU A 150 -3.76 4.47 8.63
C GLU A 150 -4.21 5.89 9.02
N ILE A 151 -5.43 6.03 9.54
CA ILE A 151 -5.99 7.34 9.93
C ILE A 151 -5.20 7.98 11.07
N ILE A 152 -4.87 7.23 12.13
CA ILE A 152 -4.10 7.77 13.27
C ILE A 152 -2.73 8.27 12.80
N GLY A 153 -2.02 7.52 11.93
CA GLY A 153 -0.74 7.97 11.38
C GLY A 153 -0.83 9.24 10.51
N LEU A 154 -2.00 9.49 9.91
CA LEU A 154 -2.26 10.70 9.14
C LEU A 154 -2.59 11.92 10.00
N GLN A 155 -3.04 11.76 11.25
CA GLN A 155 -3.45 12.90 12.08
C GLN A 155 -2.33 13.92 12.29
N ASP A 156 -1.09 13.46 12.43
CA ASP A 156 0.07 14.33 12.64
C ASP A 156 0.67 14.85 11.32
N SER A 157 0.58 14.06 10.25
CA SER A 157 1.31 14.32 8.99
C SER A 157 0.45 14.98 7.90
N ASP A 158 -0.84 14.64 7.84
CA ASP A 158 -1.81 15.16 6.88
C ASP A 158 -3.24 15.11 7.48
N PRO A 159 -3.59 16.08 8.35
CA PRO A 159 -4.87 16.06 9.06
C PRO A 159 -6.07 16.15 8.11
N VAL A 160 -5.91 16.81 6.96
CA VAL A 160 -6.98 16.90 5.94
C VAL A 160 -7.29 15.52 5.37
N LEU A 161 -6.25 14.74 5.06
CA LEU A 161 -6.44 13.36 4.58
C LEU A 161 -6.99 12.45 5.68
N ALA A 162 -6.56 12.63 6.94
CA ALA A 162 -7.09 11.89 8.08
C ALA A 162 -8.62 12.08 8.23
N ASP A 163 -9.10 13.31 8.13
CA ASP A 163 -10.53 13.64 8.19
C ASP A 163 -11.30 12.98 7.03
N LEU A 164 -10.81 13.12 5.79
CA LEU A 164 -11.44 12.51 4.61
C LEU A 164 -11.53 10.98 4.72
N ARG A 165 -10.47 10.32 5.22
CA ARG A 165 -10.43 8.86 5.43
C ARG A 165 -11.36 8.43 6.55
N THR A 166 -11.50 9.25 7.59
CA THR A 166 -12.46 9.02 8.68
C THR A 166 -13.90 9.04 8.16
N ASP A 167 -14.25 10.04 7.34
CA ASP A 167 -15.56 10.13 6.71
C ASP A 167 -15.82 8.97 5.72
N GLU A 168 -14.79 8.54 4.97
CA GLU A 168 -14.88 7.37 4.10
C GLU A 168 -15.17 6.08 4.88
N LEU A 169 -14.50 5.90 6.03
CA LEU A 169 -14.71 4.76 6.91
C LEU A 169 -16.11 4.78 7.50
N ARG A 170 -16.59 5.93 7.98
CA ARG A 170 -17.96 6.11 8.49
C ARG A 170 -19.01 5.76 7.44
N THR A 171 -18.90 6.36 6.25
CA THR A 171 -19.82 6.14 5.14
C THR A 171 -19.86 4.67 4.72
N SER A 172 -18.73 3.97 4.79
CA SER A 172 -18.67 2.53 4.50
C SER A 172 -19.57 1.71 5.44
N PHE A 173 -19.65 2.06 6.73
CA PHE A 173 -20.55 1.40 7.67
C PHE A 173 -22.02 1.73 7.45
N ASP A 174 -22.32 2.98 7.12
CA ASP A 174 -23.67 3.43 6.81
C ASP A 174 -24.20 2.72 5.56
N LEU A 175 -23.34 2.53 4.54
CA LEU A 175 -23.66 1.75 3.35
C LEU A 175 -24.05 0.30 3.69
N PHE A 176 -23.32 -0.38 4.57
CA PHE A 176 -23.69 -1.74 5.00
C PHE A 176 -25.03 -1.75 5.73
N GLY A 177 -25.28 -0.75 6.60
CA GLY A 177 -26.56 -0.58 7.29
C GLY A 177 -27.72 -0.39 6.31
N ALA A 178 -27.59 0.53 5.35
CA ALA A 178 -28.60 0.81 4.35
C ALA A 178 -28.85 -0.38 3.40
N ALA A 179 -27.80 -1.10 3.01
CA ALA A 179 -27.94 -2.31 2.19
C ALA A 179 -28.72 -3.41 2.92
N ARG A 180 -28.46 -3.58 4.21
CA ARG A 180 -29.21 -4.51 5.06
C ARG A 180 -30.67 -4.08 5.22
N ALA A 181 -30.92 -2.80 5.49
CA ALA A 181 -32.27 -2.25 5.60
C ALA A 181 -33.08 -2.46 4.32
N LEU A 182 -32.47 -2.26 3.15
CA LEU A 182 -33.09 -2.55 1.86
C LEU A 182 -33.40 -4.04 1.70
N HIS A 183 -32.48 -4.92 2.09
CA HIS A 183 -32.73 -6.37 2.03
C HIS A 183 -33.90 -6.79 2.92
N GLU A 184 -33.95 -6.28 4.15
CA GLU A 184 -35.02 -6.54 5.12
C GLU A 184 -36.37 -6.01 4.61
N ALA A 185 -36.42 -4.76 4.12
CA ALA A 185 -37.63 -4.17 3.55
C ALA A 185 -38.19 -4.99 2.37
N ARG A 186 -37.31 -5.41 1.45
CA ARG A 186 -37.71 -6.25 0.30
C ARG A 186 -38.22 -7.63 0.72
N ARG A 187 -37.64 -8.20 1.80
CA ARG A 187 -38.04 -9.50 2.32
C ARG A 187 -39.40 -9.44 3.02
N ASP A 188 -39.63 -8.40 3.80
CA ASP A 188 -40.79 -8.32 4.71
C ASP A 188 -42.01 -7.65 4.05
N HIS A 189 -41.80 -6.72 3.11
CA HIS A 189 -42.87 -5.95 2.46
C HIS A 189 -42.96 -6.17 0.95
N GLY A 190 -41.98 -6.87 0.35
CA GLY A 190 -41.88 -7.09 -1.09
C GLY A 190 -41.03 -6.03 -1.80
N PRO A 191 -40.56 -6.32 -3.03
CA PRO A 191 -39.58 -5.50 -3.74
C PRO A 191 -40.09 -4.13 -4.19
N ASP A 192 -41.40 -4.01 -4.44
CA ASP A 192 -42.05 -2.80 -4.95
C ASP A 192 -42.81 -2.03 -3.85
N SER A 193 -42.56 -2.36 -2.58
CA SER A 193 -43.13 -1.64 -1.43
C SER A 193 -42.54 -0.23 -1.30
N ASP A 194 -43.31 0.68 -0.73
CA ASP A 194 -42.84 2.04 -0.42
C ASP A 194 -41.62 2.01 0.52
N GLU A 195 -41.59 1.09 1.49
CA GLU A 195 -40.46 0.88 2.40
C GLU A 195 -39.19 0.45 1.65
N ALA A 196 -39.29 -0.48 0.70
CA ALA A 196 -38.17 -0.87 -0.14
C ALA A 196 -37.70 0.30 -1.03
N GLY A 197 -38.64 1.13 -1.52
CA GLY A 197 -38.35 2.36 -2.25
C GLY A 197 -37.52 3.36 -1.44
N VAL A 198 -37.93 3.64 -0.19
CA VAL A 198 -37.22 4.54 0.73
C VAL A 198 -35.81 4.02 1.06
N ALA A 199 -35.69 2.74 1.43
CA ALA A 199 -34.39 2.13 1.74
C ALA A 199 -33.45 2.13 0.53
N ARG A 200 -33.99 1.96 -0.68
CA ARG A 200 -33.21 2.04 -1.92
C ARG A 200 -32.68 3.44 -2.17
N GLU A 201 -33.49 4.47 -1.97
CA GLU A 201 -33.05 5.86 -2.18
C GLU A 201 -32.02 6.30 -1.15
N GLN A 202 -32.15 5.85 0.10
CA GLN A 202 -31.12 6.05 1.12
C GLN A 202 -29.80 5.39 0.73
N LEU A 203 -29.83 4.13 0.30
CA LEU A 203 -28.63 3.44 -0.19
C LEU A 203 -28.02 4.16 -1.40
N ARG A 204 -28.84 4.64 -2.34
CA ARG A 204 -28.39 5.41 -3.50
C ARG A 204 -27.66 6.69 -3.06
N THR A 205 -28.24 7.44 -2.13
CA THR A 205 -27.65 8.68 -1.60
C THR A 205 -26.28 8.43 -0.99
N LEU A 206 -26.15 7.38 -0.18
CA LEU A 206 -24.88 6.99 0.43
C LEU A 206 -23.84 6.52 -0.61
N VAL A 207 -24.26 5.84 -1.69
CA VAL A 207 -23.35 5.43 -2.77
C VAL A 207 -22.79 6.64 -3.50
N VAL A 208 -23.62 7.65 -3.79
CA VAL A 208 -23.16 8.92 -4.38
C VAL A 208 -22.18 9.60 -3.44
N HIS A 209 -22.51 9.70 -2.15
CA HIS A 209 -21.63 10.32 -1.15
C HIS A 209 -20.27 9.61 -1.04
N GLN A 210 -20.25 8.28 -1.03
CA GLN A 210 -19.03 7.48 -1.02
C GLN A 210 -18.16 7.73 -2.26
N TRP A 211 -18.79 7.87 -3.43
CA TRP A 211 -18.07 8.24 -4.65
C TRP A 211 -17.39 9.60 -4.46
N ASP A 212 -18.13 10.60 -3.99
CA ASP A 212 -17.63 11.96 -3.81
C ASP A 212 -16.46 12.03 -2.82
N LEU A 213 -16.56 11.30 -1.70
CA LEU A 213 -15.48 11.19 -0.71
C LEU A 213 -14.22 10.59 -1.32
N ARG A 214 -14.33 9.47 -2.05
CA ARG A 214 -13.18 8.84 -2.72
C ARG A 214 -12.50 9.80 -3.69
N THR A 215 -13.28 10.58 -4.41
CA THR A 215 -12.72 11.56 -5.34
C THR A 215 -12.07 12.73 -4.63
N LYS A 216 -12.59 13.17 -3.48
CA LYS A 216 -11.91 14.17 -2.64
C LYS A 216 -10.57 13.64 -2.13
N VAL A 217 -10.54 12.41 -1.61
CA VAL A 217 -9.31 11.71 -1.18
C VAL A 217 -8.29 11.70 -2.32
N GLN A 218 -8.68 11.21 -3.50
CA GLN A 218 -7.78 11.12 -4.65
C GLN A 218 -7.27 12.48 -5.11
N ARG A 219 -8.12 13.52 -5.12
CA ARG A 219 -7.72 14.88 -5.48
C ARG A 219 -6.70 15.45 -4.49
N HIS A 220 -6.91 15.22 -3.19
CA HIS A 220 -5.98 15.64 -2.15
C HIS A 220 -4.63 14.95 -2.30
N GLU A 221 -4.62 13.62 -2.46
CA GLU A 221 -3.39 12.84 -2.69
C GLU A 221 -2.63 13.32 -3.94
N ILE A 222 -3.34 13.58 -5.06
CA ILE A 222 -2.73 14.15 -6.28
C ILE A 222 -2.13 15.52 -6.00
N SER A 223 -2.80 16.37 -5.20
CA SER A 223 -2.30 17.69 -4.84
C SER A 223 -1.01 17.58 -4.03
N THR A 224 -0.99 16.75 -2.99
CA THR A 224 0.19 16.52 -2.14
C THR A 224 1.37 15.96 -2.94
N LEU A 225 1.11 15.01 -3.85
CA LEU A 225 2.15 14.46 -4.72
C LEU A 225 2.72 15.51 -5.69
N ARG A 226 1.90 16.43 -6.20
CA ARG A 226 2.38 17.55 -7.04
C ARG A 226 3.27 18.50 -6.26
N SER A 227 2.86 18.91 -5.05
CA SER A 227 3.70 19.75 -4.19
C SER A 227 5.05 19.11 -3.91
N ARG A 228 5.07 17.81 -3.57
CA ARG A 228 6.32 17.07 -3.33
C ARG A 228 7.18 16.96 -4.58
N LEU A 229 6.59 16.80 -5.76
CA LEU A 229 7.31 16.79 -7.03
C LEU A 229 8.00 18.14 -7.26
N GLU A 230 7.27 19.24 -7.11
CA GLU A 230 7.80 20.60 -7.27
C GLU A 230 8.95 20.89 -6.28
N GLU A 231 8.82 20.44 -5.02
CA GLU A 231 9.89 20.54 -4.03
C GLU A 231 11.15 19.76 -4.45
N LEU A 232 10.99 18.52 -4.93
CA LEU A 232 12.10 17.69 -5.39
C LEU A 232 12.78 18.28 -6.63
N GLU A 233 12.00 18.82 -7.56
CA GLU A 233 12.51 19.52 -8.74
C GLU A 233 13.32 20.76 -8.34
N ALA A 234 12.81 21.57 -7.39
CA ALA A 234 13.53 22.72 -6.86
C ALA A 234 14.85 22.31 -6.15
N LEU A 235 14.85 21.22 -5.38
CA LEU A 235 16.06 20.68 -4.75
C LEU A 235 17.08 20.20 -5.79
N LEU A 236 16.63 19.55 -6.88
CA LEU A 236 17.51 19.13 -7.96
C LEU A 236 18.10 20.33 -8.69
N GLU A 237 17.30 21.36 -8.96
CA GLU A 237 17.80 22.59 -9.58
C GLU A 237 18.81 23.31 -8.67
N GLN A 238 18.54 23.37 -7.36
CA GLN A 238 19.49 23.92 -6.39
C GLN A 238 20.81 23.14 -6.42
N ARG A 239 20.77 21.80 -6.37
CA ARG A 239 21.98 20.97 -6.49
C ARG A 239 22.70 21.17 -7.82
N ALA A 240 21.96 21.32 -8.92
CA ALA A 240 22.54 21.59 -10.22
C ALA A 240 23.30 22.92 -10.26
N ARG A 241 22.78 23.96 -9.59
CA ARG A 241 23.44 25.27 -9.45
C ARG A 241 24.65 25.22 -8.50
N SER A 242 24.58 24.42 -7.44
CA SER A 242 25.67 24.22 -6.47
C SER A 242 26.77 23.27 -6.97
N ARG A 243 26.55 22.57 -8.09
CA ARG A 243 27.40 21.49 -8.58
C ARG A 243 28.88 21.87 -8.67
N GLU A 244 29.21 22.99 -9.32
CA GLU A 244 30.62 23.38 -9.50
C GLU A 244 31.28 23.71 -8.16
N THR A 245 30.58 24.41 -7.27
CA THR A 245 31.06 24.69 -5.90
C THR A 245 31.29 23.40 -5.10
N ASP A 246 30.39 22.42 -5.21
CA ASP A 246 30.52 21.14 -4.53
C ASP A 246 31.72 20.33 -5.07
N ILE A 247 31.97 20.39 -6.40
CA ILE A 247 33.14 19.78 -7.05
C ILE A 247 34.42 20.43 -6.56
N ASP A 248 34.50 21.76 -6.56
CA ASP A 248 35.68 22.51 -6.11
C ASP A 248 36.01 22.18 -4.65
N GLN A 249 35.01 22.21 -3.77
CA GLN A 249 35.20 21.84 -2.35
C GLN A 249 35.65 20.38 -2.18
N ALA A 250 35.16 19.46 -3.02
CA ALA A 250 35.59 18.06 -2.98
C ALA A 250 37.05 17.92 -3.42
N LEU A 251 37.46 18.61 -4.50
CA LEU A 251 38.85 18.64 -4.97
C LEU A 251 39.79 19.23 -3.91
N GLU A 252 39.42 20.36 -3.30
CA GLU A 252 40.19 20.98 -2.21
C GLU A 252 40.39 20.04 -1.01
N ARG A 253 39.35 19.31 -0.61
CA ARG A 253 39.45 18.29 0.45
C ARG A 253 40.44 17.19 0.05
N MET A 254 40.36 16.69 -1.18
CA MET A 254 41.27 15.64 -1.67
C MET A 254 42.73 16.10 -1.72
N GLU A 255 42.98 17.34 -2.18
CA GLU A 255 44.33 17.91 -2.18
C GLU A 255 44.91 18.03 -0.77
N ARG A 256 44.11 18.50 0.19
CA ARG A 256 44.53 18.61 1.59
C ARG A 256 44.90 17.26 2.18
N PHE A 257 44.03 16.25 2.03
CA PHE A 257 44.32 14.89 2.49
C PHE A 257 45.57 14.28 1.82
N GLY A 258 45.82 14.59 0.55
CA GLY A 258 47.00 14.13 -0.17
C GLY A 258 48.31 14.74 0.34
N ARG A 259 48.29 16.03 0.74
CA ARG A 259 49.45 16.71 1.34
C ARG A 259 49.76 16.14 2.73
N ASP A 260 48.75 16.06 3.60
CA ASP A 260 48.90 15.52 4.96
C ASP A 260 49.47 14.10 4.97
N ARG A 261 49.07 13.27 4.00
CA ARG A 261 49.60 11.91 3.86
C ARG A 261 51.09 11.89 3.47
N ARG A 262 51.51 12.75 2.53
CA ARG A 262 52.92 12.84 2.12
C ARG A 262 53.82 13.37 3.24
N GLU A 263 53.32 14.32 4.02
CA GLU A 263 54.04 14.84 5.20
C GLU A 263 54.24 13.74 6.24
N ARG A 264 53.20 12.97 6.58
CA ARG A 264 53.32 11.82 7.51
C ARG A 264 54.23 10.70 7.02
N GLU A 265 54.21 10.40 5.71
CA GLU A 265 55.10 9.38 5.12
C GLU A 265 56.56 9.86 5.02
N GLY A 266 56.81 11.18 5.06
CA GLY A 266 58.13 11.80 5.01
C GLY A 266 58.83 11.89 6.38
N GLU A 267 58.09 12.08 7.47
CA GLU A 267 58.66 12.20 8.82
C GLU A 267 58.93 10.86 9.52
N ASP A 268 58.19 9.79 9.18
CA ASP A 268 58.18 8.55 9.97
C ASP A 268 58.74 7.32 9.21
N ARG A 269 59.54 7.53 8.17
CA ARG A 269 60.46 6.49 7.71
C ARG A 269 61.72 6.58 8.58
N PRO A 270 61.86 5.77 9.65
CA PRO A 270 63.17 5.59 10.25
C PRO A 270 64.09 5.20 9.10
N ARG A 271 65.17 5.97 8.92
CA ARG A 271 66.31 5.52 8.13
C ARG A 271 66.64 4.14 8.67
N ARG A 272 66.17 3.09 8.00
CA ARG A 272 66.78 1.78 8.12
C ARG A 272 68.17 2.02 7.54
N GLU A 273 69.09 2.39 8.42
CA GLU A 273 70.52 2.20 8.17
C GLU A 273 70.61 0.78 7.64
N ARG A 274 70.81 0.67 6.33
CA ARG A 274 71.26 -0.57 5.73
C ARG A 274 72.62 -0.76 6.34
N ASP A 275 72.64 -1.57 7.38
CA ASP A 275 73.83 -2.17 7.94
C ASP A 275 74.37 -3.08 6.83
N ASP A 276 75.16 -2.46 5.94
CA ASP A 276 75.93 -3.10 4.88
C ASP A 276 77.24 -3.58 5.52
N SER A 277 77.11 -4.45 6.53
CA SER A 277 78.23 -5.15 7.14
C SER A 277 78.38 -6.48 6.41
N GLY A 278 79.35 -6.48 5.49
CA GLY A 278 79.68 -7.60 4.62
C GLY A 278 79.95 -8.92 5.35
N HIS A 279 79.67 -10.00 4.65
CA HIS A 279 80.29 -11.30 4.89
C HIS A 279 81.16 -11.63 3.69
N ASP A 280 82.45 -11.81 4.00
CA ASP A 280 83.48 -12.46 3.20
C ASP A 280 83.08 -13.89 2.76
#